data_AF-A0A4Y2S4Q7-F1
#
_entry.id   AF-A0A4Y2S4Q7-F1
#
_cell.length_a   1.000
_cell.length_b   1.000
_cell.length_c   1.000
_cell.angle_alpha   90.00
_cell.angle_beta   90.00
_cell.angle_gamma   90.00
#
_symmetry.space_group_name_H-M   'P 1'
#
loop_
_entity.id
_entity.type
_entity.pdbx_description
1 polymer ?
#
loop_
_entity_poly.entity_id
_entity_poly.type
_entity_poly.pdbx_seq_one_letter_code
_entity_poly.pdbx_strand_id
1 'polypeptide(L)'
;MSRNMASAIGDVTFEDKAGMLKLLLFDYVFSRASCQYEGAQYTRRADPEKLEEIFKKYASVEKNGELFMTPEDFVRRFLGIYQGENYNPKTVKLLGSILDTSKDG
;
A
#
# COMPACT_ATOMS: atom_id res chain seq x y z
N MET A 1 -16.45 18.19 71.25
CA MET A 1 -16.62 19.47 70.53
C MET A 1 -15.87 19.37 69.21
N SER A 2 -16.58 19.57 68.08
CA SER A 2 -16.15 20.19 66.81
C SER A 2 -14.85 19.68 66.12
N ARG A 3 -14.79 19.30 64.85
CA ARG A 3 -15.66 19.47 63.66
C ARG A 3 -15.27 18.40 62.62
N ASN A 4 -16.27 17.92 61.89
CA ASN A 4 -16.11 17.13 60.66
C ASN A 4 -15.35 17.94 59.60
N MET A 5 -14.44 17.30 58.88
CA MET A 5 -13.99 17.76 57.56
C MET A 5 -14.22 16.64 56.55
N ALA A 6 -15.38 16.73 55.91
CA ALA A 6 -15.71 15.98 54.72
C ALA A 6 -14.92 16.55 53.54
N SER A 7 -14.52 15.63 52.64
CA SER A 7 -14.57 15.83 51.19
C SER A 7 -13.62 16.87 50.58
N ALA A 8 -12.41 16.43 50.23
CA ALA A 8 -11.66 16.99 49.11
C ALA A 8 -11.88 16.10 47.88
N ILE A 9 -13.02 16.28 47.20
CA ILE A 9 -13.14 15.93 45.78
C ILE A 9 -12.45 17.07 45.06
N GLY A 10 -11.24 16.82 44.54
CA GLY A 10 -10.49 17.81 43.79
C GLY A 10 -11.31 18.31 42.60
N ASP A 11 -11.49 19.62 42.53
CA ASP A 11 -12.17 20.30 41.45
C ASP A 11 -11.44 20.02 40.12
N VAL A 12 -12.05 19.18 39.28
CA VAL A 12 -11.65 19.03 37.88
C VAL A 12 -11.87 20.38 37.20
N THR A 13 -10.78 21.03 36.80
CA THR A 13 -10.79 22.39 36.25
C THR A 13 -11.57 22.44 34.94
N PHE A 14 -12.16 23.60 34.61
CA PHE A 14 -13.01 23.78 33.43
C PHE A 14 -12.26 23.48 32.11
N GLU A 15 -10.94 23.67 32.08
CA GLU A 15 -10.08 23.32 30.95
C GLU A 15 -9.99 21.79 30.72
N ASP A 16 -10.04 20.99 31.79
CA ASP A 16 -10.07 19.53 31.69
C ASP A 16 -11.36 19.02 31.06
N LYS A 17 -12.49 19.68 31.32
CA LYS A 17 -13.79 19.31 30.73
C LYS A 17 -13.85 19.63 29.24
N ALA A 18 -13.28 20.75 28.83
CA ALA A 18 -13.14 21.10 27.41
C ALA A 18 -12.21 20.12 26.68
N GLY A 19 -11.13 19.68 27.33
CA GLY A 19 -10.25 18.62 26.84
C GLY A 19 -10.97 17.28 26.69
N MET A 20 -11.75 16.87 27.70
CA MET A 20 -12.57 15.65 27.63
C MET A 20 -13.64 15.73 26.54
N LEU A 21 -14.34 16.86 26.40
CA LEU A 21 -15.31 17.03 25.32
C LEU A 21 -14.63 16.98 23.94
N LYS A 22 -13.43 17.57 23.80
CA LYS A 22 -12.64 17.47 22.57
C LYS A 22 -12.25 16.04 22.24
N LEU A 23 -11.82 15.26 23.23
CA LEU A 23 -11.51 13.83 23.07
C LEU A 23 -12.73 13.03 22.60
N LEU A 24 -13.88 13.24 23.26
CA LEU A 24 -15.12 12.55 22.94
C LEU A 24 -15.68 12.95 21.56
N LEU A 25 -15.55 14.23 21.17
CA LEU A 25 -15.91 14.71 19.83
C LEU A 25 -14.98 14.15 18.74
N PHE A 26 -13.67 14.02 19.03
CA PHE A 26 -12.71 13.44 18.09
C PHE A 26 -13.04 11.98 17.80
N ASP A 27 -13.31 11.17 18.82
CA ASP A 27 -13.69 9.76 18.64
C ASP A 27 -15.07 9.58 17.95
N TYR A 28 -15.98 10.57 18.08
CA TYR A 28 -17.29 10.52 17.41
C TYR A 28 -17.21 10.87 15.91
N VAL A 29 -16.32 11.80 15.53
CA VAL A 29 -16.21 12.28 14.15
C VAL A 29 -15.25 11.43 13.32
N PHE A 30 -14.21 10.87 13.93
CA PHE A 30 -13.20 10.10 13.22
C PHE A 30 -13.44 8.60 13.37
N SER A 31 -13.90 7.97 12.28
CA SER A 31 -13.93 6.52 12.19
C SER A 31 -12.49 5.99 12.29
N ARG A 32 -12.24 5.12 13.28
CA ARG A 32 -10.94 4.45 13.39
C ARG A 32 -10.76 3.54 12.18
N ALA A 33 -9.71 3.80 11.40
CA ALA A 33 -9.29 2.86 10.37
C ALA A 33 -8.79 1.59 11.06
N SER A 34 -9.43 0.46 10.79
CA SER A 34 -8.90 -0.86 11.13
C SER A 34 -8.32 -1.47 9.87
N CYS A 35 -7.04 -1.85 9.93
CA CYS A 35 -6.48 -2.73 8.92
C CYS A 35 -6.97 -4.14 9.23
N GLN A 36 -7.80 -4.72 8.35
CA GLN A 36 -7.96 -6.17 8.32
C GLN A 36 -6.64 -6.76 7.82
N TYR A 37 -5.74 -7.04 8.77
CA TYR A 37 -4.62 -7.94 8.52
C TYR A 37 -5.20 -9.36 8.54
N GLU A 38 -5.87 -9.76 7.46
CA GLU A 38 -5.94 -11.17 7.14
C GLU A 38 -4.48 -11.62 7.02
N GLY A 39 -4.06 -12.50 7.93
CA GLY A 39 -2.64 -12.82 8.13
C GLY A 39 -1.89 -13.02 6.83
N ALA A 40 -0.63 -12.58 6.78
CA ALA A 40 0.25 -12.66 5.60
C ALA A 40 -0.10 -13.86 4.72
N GLN A 41 -0.79 -13.60 3.61
CA GLN A 41 -0.96 -14.60 2.57
C GLN A 41 0.43 -14.82 2.00
N TYR A 42 1.15 -15.81 2.54
CA TYR A 42 2.46 -16.18 2.04
C TYR A 42 2.26 -16.79 0.66
N THR A 43 2.48 -15.99 -0.38
CA THR A 43 2.64 -16.51 -1.72
C THR A 43 3.86 -17.44 -1.71
N ARG A 44 3.67 -18.67 -2.17
CA ARG A 44 4.80 -19.61 -2.31
C ARG A 44 5.78 -19.03 -3.31
N ARG A 45 7.08 -19.23 -3.07
CA ARG A 45 8.11 -18.85 -4.04
C ARG A 45 7.89 -19.61 -5.35
N ALA A 46 8.03 -18.90 -6.46
CA ALA A 46 8.02 -19.51 -7.78
C ALA A 46 9.37 -20.18 -8.07
N ASP A 47 9.32 -21.21 -8.90
CA ASP A 47 10.48 -21.95 -9.39
C ASP A 47 11.31 -21.07 -10.36
N PRO A 48 12.60 -20.86 -10.11
CA PRO A 48 13.43 -19.97 -10.93
C PRO A 48 13.54 -20.43 -12.40
N GLU A 49 13.57 -21.74 -12.68
CA GLU A 49 13.71 -22.24 -14.05
C GLU A 49 12.46 -21.92 -14.88
N LYS A 50 11.28 -22.07 -14.26
CA LYS A 50 10.01 -21.70 -14.86
C LYS A 50 9.88 -20.20 -15.05
N LEU A 51 10.39 -19.40 -14.10
CA LEU A 51 10.41 -17.94 -14.25
C LEU A 51 11.26 -17.52 -15.44
N GLU A 52 12.43 -18.14 -15.63
CA GLU A 52 13.30 -17.87 -16.79
C GLU A 52 12.65 -18.27 -18.11
N GLU A 53 12.01 -19.45 -18.18
CA GLU A 53 11.27 -19.90 -19.36
C GLU A 53 10.16 -18.91 -19.73
N ILE A 54 9.35 -18.50 -18.74
CA ILE A 54 8.27 -17.54 -18.93
C ILE A 54 8.84 -16.18 -19.35
N PHE A 55 9.91 -15.71 -18.71
CA PHE A 55 10.55 -14.45 -19.07
C PHE A 55 10.99 -14.45 -20.55
N LYS A 56 11.71 -15.49 -20.99
CA LYS A 56 12.16 -15.64 -22.39
C LYS A 56 11.01 -15.65 -23.39
N LYS A 57 9.83 -16.18 -23.02
CA LYS A 57 8.64 -16.18 -23.86
C LYS A 57 8.10 -14.78 -24.16
N TYR A 58 8.23 -13.84 -23.21
CA TYR A 58 7.66 -12.49 -23.35
C TYR A 58 8.70 -11.41 -23.67
N ALA A 59 9.97 -11.62 -23.34
CA ALA A 59 11.06 -10.72 -23.70
C ALA A 59 11.12 -10.50 -25.22
N SER A 60 11.00 -9.24 -25.65
CA SER A 60 11.00 -8.87 -27.08
C SER A 60 12.27 -8.15 -27.52
N VAL A 61 13.10 -7.71 -26.57
CA VAL A 61 14.29 -6.91 -26.84
C VAL A 61 15.53 -7.72 -26.49
N GLU A 62 16.51 -7.76 -27.39
CA GLU A 62 17.83 -8.33 -27.14
C GLU A 62 18.89 -7.22 -27.26
N LYS A 63 19.72 -7.07 -26.23
CA LYS A 63 20.85 -6.12 -26.22
C LYS A 63 22.08 -6.85 -25.67
N ASN A 64 23.18 -6.85 -26.42
CA ASN A 64 24.44 -7.49 -26.02
C ASN A 64 24.33 -8.98 -25.68
N GLY A 65 23.39 -9.70 -26.30
CA GLY A 65 23.12 -11.12 -26.01
C GLY A 65 22.27 -11.37 -24.76
N GLU A 66 21.79 -10.32 -24.10
CA GLU A 66 20.85 -10.40 -22.99
C GLU A 66 19.44 -10.01 -23.45
N LEU A 67 18.45 -10.74 -22.95
CA LEU A 67 17.03 -10.50 -23.24
C LEU A 67 16.41 -9.57 -22.21
N PHE A 68 15.56 -8.66 -22.67
CA PHE A 68 14.86 -7.66 -21.88
C PHE A 68 13.36 -7.65 -22.24
N MET A 69 12.54 -7.30 -21.25
CA MET A 69 11.13 -7.01 -21.44
C MET A 69 10.91 -5.51 -21.46
N THR A 70 10.18 -5.01 -22.44
CA THR A 70 9.67 -3.64 -22.42
C THR A 70 8.54 -3.50 -21.40
N PRO A 71 8.17 -2.27 -21.00
CA PRO A 71 6.96 -2.04 -20.21
C PRO A 71 5.70 -2.65 -20.84
N GLU A 72 5.60 -2.69 -22.17
CA GLU A 72 4.47 -3.32 -22.86
C GLU A 72 4.49 -4.85 -22.78
N ASP A 73 5.66 -5.47 -22.90
CA ASP A 73 5.80 -6.91 -22.74
C ASP A 73 5.34 -7.35 -21.36
N PHE A 74 5.72 -6.61 -20.33
CA PHE A 74 5.33 -6.96 -18.97
C PHE A 74 3.86 -6.65 -18.68
N VAL A 75 3.44 -5.40 -18.91
CA VAL A 75 2.12 -4.93 -18.48
C VAL A 75 1.01 -5.48 -19.39
N ARG A 76 1.20 -5.42 -20.71
CA ARG A 76 0.13 -5.75 -21.65
C ARG A 76 0.14 -7.22 -22.05
N ARG A 77 1.32 -7.79 -22.29
CA ARG A 77 1.44 -9.18 -22.76
C ARG A 77 1.47 -10.19 -21.60
N PHE A 78 2.34 -9.98 -20.60
CA PHE A 78 2.49 -10.93 -19.48
C PHE A 78 1.38 -10.80 -18.44
N LEU A 79 1.11 -9.61 -17.91
CA LEU A 79 0.01 -9.39 -16.96
C LEU A 79 -1.37 -9.38 -17.63
N GLY A 80 -1.42 -9.14 -18.95
CA GLY A 80 -2.68 -9.14 -19.70
C GLY A 80 -3.59 -7.95 -19.40
N ILE A 81 -3.07 -6.84 -18.87
CA ILE A 81 -3.88 -5.63 -18.60
C ILE A 81 -3.75 -4.62 -19.74
N TYR A 82 -4.82 -3.87 -20.04
CA TYR A 82 -4.84 -2.89 -21.14
C TYR A 82 -4.57 -3.47 -22.54
N GLN A 83 -5.19 -4.62 -22.87
CA GLN A 83 -5.01 -5.31 -24.16
C GLN A 83 -5.66 -4.60 -25.37
N GLY A 84 -6.64 -3.71 -25.13
CA GLY A 84 -7.27 -2.94 -26.21
C GLY A 84 -6.30 -1.97 -26.88
N GLU A 85 -6.60 -1.57 -28.12
CA GLU A 85 -5.75 -0.66 -28.90
C GLU A 85 -5.73 0.76 -28.32
N ASN A 86 -6.82 1.21 -27.70
CA ASN A 86 -6.97 2.54 -27.11
C ASN A 86 -6.58 2.58 -25.63
N TYR A 87 -5.43 2.02 -25.26
CA TYR A 87 -4.92 2.11 -23.89
C TYR A 87 -4.18 3.43 -23.63
N ASN A 88 -4.03 3.78 -22.35
CA ASN A 88 -3.20 4.91 -21.96
C ASN A 88 -1.73 4.47 -21.84
N PRO A 89 -0.83 4.89 -22.75
CA PRO A 89 0.58 4.49 -22.70
C PRO A 89 1.30 5.03 -21.45
N LYS A 90 0.84 6.14 -20.86
CA LYS A 90 1.43 6.68 -19.62
C LYS A 90 1.23 5.74 -18.44
N THR A 91 0.08 5.07 -18.36
CA THR A 91 -0.20 4.11 -17.28
C THR A 91 0.67 2.87 -17.42
N VAL A 92 0.87 2.38 -18.65
CA VAL A 92 1.77 1.26 -18.92
C VAL A 92 3.21 1.60 -18.53
N LYS A 93 3.68 2.79 -18.92
CA LYS A 93 5.01 3.26 -18.52
C LYS A 93 5.16 3.40 -17.00
N LEU A 94 4.14 3.94 -16.32
CA LEU A 94 4.15 4.08 -14.86
C LEU A 94 4.27 2.71 -14.18
N LEU A 95 3.47 1.73 -14.59
CA LEU A 95 3.54 0.38 -14.03
C LEU A 95 4.88 -0.31 -14.33
N GLY A 96 5.38 -0.20 -15.57
CA GLY A 96 6.70 -0.71 -15.93
C GLY A 96 7.81 -0.09 -15.08
N SER A 97 7.74 1.22 -14.83
CA SER A 97 8.74 1.94 -14.03
C SER A 97 8.83 1.51 -12.56
N ILE A 98 7.81 0.83 -12.03
CA ILE A 98 7.84 0.27 -10.66
C ILE A 98 8.74 -0.97 -10.61
N LEU A 99 8.76 -1.75 -11.68
CA LEU A 99 9.50 -3.01 -11.78
C LEU A 99 10.93 -2.80 -12.28
N ASP A 100 11.11 -1.83 -13.18
CA ASP A 100 12.42 -1.39 -13.65
C ASP A 100 13.13 -0.65 -12.50
N THR A 101 13.95 -1.37 -11.73
CA THR A 101 14.74 -0.82 -10.63
C THR A 101 16.02 -0.15 -11.12
N SER A 102 16.53 -0.53 -12.29
CA SER A 102 17.71 0.06 -12.95
C SER A 102 17.42 1.42 -13.61
N LYS A 103 16.15 1.71 -13.91
CA LYS A 103 15.68 2.94 -14.57
C LYS A 103 16.24 3.12 -15.98
N ASP A 104 16.54 2.02 -16.66
CA ASP A 104 17.09 1.99 -18.02
C ASP A 104 16.03 1.94 -19.14
N GLY A 105 14.76 1.72 -18.78
CA GLY A 105 13.60 2.01 -19.63
C GLY A 105 12.92 0.81 -20.27
#